data_AF-A0A1S2QT46-F1
#
_entry.id   AF-A0A1S2QT46-F1
#
_cell.length_a   1.000
_cell.length_b   1.000
_cell.length_c   1.000
_cell.angle_alpha   90.00
_cell.angle_beta   90.00
_cell.angle_gamma   90.00
#
_symmetry.space_group_name_H-M   'P 1'
#
loop_
_entity.id
_entity.type
_entity.pdbx_description
1 polymer ?
#
loop_
_entity_poly.entity_id
_entity_poly.type
_entity_poly.pdbx_seq_one_letter_code
_entity_poly.pdbx_strand_id
1 'polypeptide(L)'
;MLNVKEVTKYLKQEGITDSELMVIQWILEGKITARRAKNIKIDYLVNPGDLAAFIIKKKIEENTKRFGVDFQQWEKTFHDNQKLKQEIEQLRTSVRIEQAKVRSLKKMLQAEYALASAPPLSYNSLFGLDDSVDKSLLKKEFKKLLKCLHPDRGGDEQLFKVFFEHYEKLK
;
A
#
# COMPACT_ATOMS: atom_id res chain seq x y z
N MET A 1 -33.60 -31.85 7.70
CA MET A 1 -32.62 -32.44 8.64
C MET A 1 -32.03 -33.68 7.98
N LEU A 2 -30.76 -33.96 8.20
CA LEU A 2 -30.02 -35.02 7.52
C LEU A 2 -29.74 -36.17 8.48
N ASN A 3 -29.80 -37.40 8.00
CA ASN A 3 -29.36 -38.57 8.76
C ASN A 3 -27.83 -38.75 8.67
N VAL A 4 -27.27 -39.62 9.52
CA VAL A 4 -25.81 -39.88 9.56
C VAL A 4 -25.25 -40.32 8.20
N LYS A 5 -26.00 -41.10 7.42
CA LYS A 5 -25.56 -41.58 6.09
C LYS A 5 -25.46 -40.45 5.08
N GLU A 6 -26.46 -39.58 5.04
CA GLU A 6 -26.50 -38.38 4.21
C GLU A 6 -25.37 -37.42 4.60
N VAL A 7 -25.17 -37.19 5.90
CA VAL A 7 -24.07 -36.38 6.42
C VAL A 7 -22.72 -36.94 5.98
N THR A 8 -22.53 -38.26 6.08
CA THR A 8 -21.28 -38.92 5.66
C THR A 8 -21.05 -38.77 4.14
N LYS A 9 -22.11 -38.87 3.33
CA LYS A 9 -22.03 -38.64 1.88
C LYS A 9 -21.58 -37.22 1.56
N TYR A 10 -22.11 -36.21 2.24
CA TYR A 10 -21.68 -34.82 2.07
C TYR A 10 -20.22 -34.62 2.51
N LEU A 11 -19.83 -35.14 3.67
CA LEU A 11 -18.46 -35.04 4.16
C LEU A 11 -17.46 -35.75 3.23
N LYS A 12 -17.87 -36.84 2.57
CA LYS A 12 -17.07 -37.55 1.57
C LYS A 12 -16.87 -36.72 0.30
N GLN A 13 -17.93 -36.05 -0.18
CA GLN A 13 -17.86 -35.14 -1.33
C GLN A 13 -16.94 -33.95 -1.08
N GLU A 14 -16.92 -33.47 0.16
CA GLU A 14 -16.04 -32.37 0.61
C GLU A 14 -14.61 -32.82 0.93
N GLY A 15 -14.31 -34.13 0.83
CA GLY A 15 -12.98 -34.70 1.05
C GLY A 15 -12.57 -34.83 2.52
N ILE A 16 -13.51 -34.74 3.47
CA ILE A 16 -13.23 -34.70 4.92
C ILE A 16 -13.18 -36.10 5.54
N THR A 17 -14.20 -36.93 5.31
CA THR A 17 -14.25 -38.31 5.81
C THR A 17 -15.26 -39.13 5.01
N ASP A 18 -15.02 -40.43 4.88
CA ASP A 18 -15.92 -41.41 4.29
C ASP A 18 -16.49 -42.42 5.30
N SER A 19 -16.12 -42.30 6.58
CA SER A 19 -16.51 -43.23 7.65
C SER A 19 -17.69 -42.72 8.48
N GLU A 20 -18.79 -43.48 8.47
CA GLU A 20 -19.97 -43.20 9.30
C GLU A 20 -19.63 -43.24 10.81
N LEU A 21 -18.70 -44.11 11.22
CA LEU A 21 -18.26 -44.23 12.61
C LEU A 21 -17.59 -42.94 13.10
N MET A 22 -16.77 -42.31 12.25
CA MET A 22 -16.14 -41.02 12.56
C MET A 22 -17.18 -39.90 12.71
N VAL A 23 -18.22 -39.92 11.88
CA VAL A 23 -19.32 -38.94 11.98
C VAL A 23 -20.10 -39.13 13.29
N ILE A 24 -20.41 -40.37 13.67
CA ILE A 24 -21.05 -40.67 14.96
C ILE A 24 -20.16 -40.22 16.11
N GLN A 25 -18.85 -40.48 16.05
CA GLN A 25 -17.90 -40.03 17.06
C GLN A 25 -17.89 -38.51 17.19
N TRP A 26 -17.89 -37.75 16.09
CA TRP A 26 -17.96 -36.29 16.14
C TRP A 26 -19.27 -35.76 16.69
N ILE A 27 -20.38 -36.47 16.49
CA ILE A 27 -21.66 -36.15 17.13
C ILE A 27 -21.58 -36.39 18.64
N LEU A 28 -21.00 -37.52 19.07
CA LEU A 28 -20.83 -37.85 20.49
C LEU A 28 -19.86 -36.89 21.21
N GLU A 29 -18.80 -36.46 20.54
CA GLU A 29 -17.85 -35.45 21.01
C GLU A 29 -18.43 -34.02 20.99
N GLY A 30 -19.65 -33.83 20.49
CA GLY A 30 -20.31 -32.52 20.40
C GLY A 30 -19.75 -31.60 19.33
N LYS A 31 -18.92 -32.10 18.41
CA LYS A 31 -18.36 -31.33 17.29
C LYS A 31 -19.38 -31.06 16.20
N ILE A 32 -20.35 -31.97 16.03
CA ILE A 32 -21.51 -31.81 15.15
C ILE A 32 -22.76 -31.82 16.02
N THR A 33 -23.54 -30.74 16.00
CA THR A 33 -24.81 -30.67 16.71
C THR A 33 -25.85 -31.55 16.01
N ALA A 34 -26.33 -32.56 16.74
CA ALA A 34 -27.36 -33.46 16.25
C ALA A 34 -28.44 -33.67 17.31
N ARG A 35 -29.67 -33.92 16.86
CA ARG A 35 -30.78 -34.35 17.70
C ARG A 35 -30.97 -35.85 17.57
N ARG A 36 -31.22 -36.56 18.67
CA ARG A 36 -31.63 -37.97 18.59
C ARG A 36 -33.04 -38.07 18.00
N ALA A 37 -33.23 -38.92 17.00
CA ALA A 37 -34.55 -39.28 16.53
C ALA A 37 -35.29 -40.10 17.61
N LYS A 38 -36.62 -39.99 17.66
CA LYS A 38 -37.46 -40.67 18.66
C LYS A 38 -37.57 -42.20 18.48
N ASN A 39 -36.99 -42.76 17.41
CA ASN A 39 -37.00 -44.20 17.16
C ASN A 39 -35.83 -44.91 17.85
N ILE A 40 -36.10 -46.13 18.32
CA ILE A 40 -35.25 -46.97 19.19
C ILE A 40 -33.92 -47.41 18.51
N LYS A 41 -33.83 -47.30 17.18
CA LYS A 41 -32.58 -47.46 16.43
C LYS A 41 -31.89 -46.10 16.35
N ILE A 42 -30.63 -46.06 16.78
CA ILE A 42 -29.82 -44.85 16.99
C ILE A 42 -29.70 -44.05 15.67
N ASP A 43 -30.66 -43.17 15.42
CA ASP A 43 -30.65 -42.26 14.27
C ASP A 43 -30.42 -40.83 14.79
N TYR A 44 -29.24 -40.29 14.54
CA TYR A 44 -28.95 -38.87 14.77
C TYR A 44 -29.43 -38.05 13.57
N LEU A 45 -30.09 -36.93 13.86
CA LEU A 45 -30.55 -35.95 12.89
C LEU A 45 -29.73 -34.66 13.01
N VAL A 46 -29.01 -34.33 11.94
CA VAL A 46 -28.15 -33.15 11.87
C VAL A 46 -28.85 -32.05 11.09
N ASN A 47 -28.70 -30.80 11.55
CA ASN A 47 -29.18 -29.64 10.81
C ASN A 47 -28.20 -29.31 9.67
N PRO A 48 -28.66 -29.13 8.40
CA PRO A 48 -27.78 -28.73 7.30
C PRO A 48 -26.92 -27.49 7.59
N GLY A 49 -27.45 -26.50 8.32
CA GLY A 49 -26.68 -25.29 8.68
C GLY A 49 -25.49 -25.61 9.58
N ASP A 50 -25.69 -26.47 10.57
CA ASP A 50 -24.64 -26.89 11.50
C ASP A 50 -23.58 -27.77 10.80
N LEU A 51 -24.02 -28.62 9.86
CA LEU A 51 -23.12 -29.40 9.02
C LEU A 51 -22.24 -28.52 8.13
N ALA A 52 -22.84 -27.51 7.48
CA ALA A 52 -22.11 -26.57 6.64
C ALA A 52 -21.06 -25.79 7.46
N ALA A 53 -21.44 -25.31 8.66
CA ALA A 53 -20.50 -24.64 9.56
C ALA A 53 -19.34 -25.56 9.96
N PHE A 54 -19.61 -26.84 10.26
CA PHE A 54 -18.59 -27.83 10.57
C PHE A 54 -17.64 -28.08 9.39
N ILE A 55 -18.16 -28.23 8.17
CA ILE A 55 -17.36 -28.41 6.94
C ILE A 55 -16.41 -27.23 6.74
N ILE A 56 -16.93 -26.00 6.84
CA ILE A 56 -16.13 -24.79 6.69
C ILE A 56 -15.01 -24.76 7.74
N LYS A 57 -15.34 -25.03 9.01
CA LYS A 57 -14.36 -25.07 10.09
C LYS A 57 -13.27 -26.11 9.83
N LYS A 58 -13.65 -27.31 9.37
CA LYS A 58 -12.68 -28.39 9.07
C LYS A 58 -11.75 -28.03 7.92
N LYS A 59 -12.27 -27.43 6.85
CA LYS A 59 -11.45 -26.95 5.73
C LYS A 59 -10.49 -25.84 6.15
N ILE A 60 -10.94 -24.91 6.99
CA ILE A 60 -10.06 -23.87 7.56
C ILE A 60 -8.96 -24.53 8.39
N GLU A 61 -9.30 -25.45 9.30
CA GLU A 61 -8.29 -26.17 10.12
C GLU A 61 -7.26 -26.92 9.25
N GLU A 62 -7.68 -27.60 8.19
CA GLU A 62 -6.78 -28.29 7.27
C GLU A 62 -5.90 -27.33 6.48
N ASN A 63 -6.47 -26.23 5.98
CA ASN A 63 -5.70 -25.22 5.25
C ASN A 63 -4.70 -24.52 6.17
N THR A 64 -5.10 -24.16 7.40
CA THR A 64 -4.19 -23.59 8.40
C THR A 64 -3.06 -24.56 8.74
N LYS A 65 -3.34 -25.88 8.84
CA LYS A 65 -2.28 -26.89 9.04
C LYS A 65 -1.36 -27.04 7.84
N ARG A 66 -1.89 -27.01 6.61
CA ARG A 66 -1.09 -27.17 5.37
C ARG A 66 -0.19 -25.99 5.08
N PHE A 67 -0.71 -24.77 5.28
CA PHE A 67 -0.02 -23.55 4.89
C PHE A 67 0.65 -22.83 6.08
N GLY A 68 0.35 -23.23 7.31
CA GLY A 68 0.90 -22.62 8.53
C GLY A 68 0.44 -21.18 8.78
N VAL A 69 -0.55 -20.70 8.01
CA VAL A 69 -1.08 -19.34 8.08
C VAL A 69 -2.59 -19.43 8.32
N ASP A 70 -3.09 -18.63 9.25
CA ASP A 70 -4.53 -18.47 9.44
C ASP A 70 -5.18 -18.01 8.13
N PHE A 71 -6.04 -18.86 7.55
CA PHE A 71 -6.67 -18.60 6.27
C PHE A 71 -7.46 -17.29 6.26
N GLN A 72 -8.12 -16.93 7.37
CA GLN A 72 -8.86 -15.67 7.46
C GLN A 72 -7.91 -14.46 7.42
N GLN A 73 -6.78 -14.57 8.11
CA GLN A 73 -5.75 -13.55 8.08
C GLN A 73 -5.12 -13.45 6.69
N TRP A 74 -4.87 -14.57 6.02
CA TRP A 74 -4.34 -14.60 4.66
C TRP A 74 -5.29 -13.94 3.67
N GLU A 75 -6.58 -14.28 3.71
CA GLU A 75 -7.60 -13.72 2.81
C GLU A 75 -7.73 -12.21 3.00
N LYS A 76 -7.74 -11.73 4.24
CA LYS A 76 -7.75 -10.30 4.54
C LYS A 76 -6.49 -9.61 3.98
N THR A 77 -5.32 -10.18 4.26
CA THR A 77 -4.02 -9.64 3.81
C THR A 77 -3.92 -9.64 2.28
N PHE A 78 -4.53 -10.61 1.60
CA PHE A 78 -4.58 -10.71 0.16
C PHE A 78 -5.41 -9.57 -0.45
N HIS A 79 -6.62 -9.34 0.07
CA HIS A 79 -7.49 -8.24 -0.38
C HIS A 79 -6.85 -6.88 -0.11
N ASP A 80 -6.26 -6.69 1.07
CA ASP A 80 -5.56 -5.45 1.43
C ASP A 80 -4.37 -5.20 0.49
N ASN A 81 -3.58 -6.24 0.15
CA ASN A 81 -2.50 -6.11 -0.83
C ASN A 81 -3.01 -5.75 -2.23
N GLN A 82 -4.16 -6.30 -2.65
CA GLN A 82 -4.74 -5.98 -3.95
C GLN A 82 -5.19 -4.52 -4.01
N LYS A 83 -5.79 -4.01 -2.94
CA LYS A 83 -6.18 -2.60 -2.82
C LYS A 83 -4.95 -1.67 -2.82
N LEU A 84 -3.91 -2.01 -2.05
CA LEU A 84 -2.66 -1.24 -2.03
C LEU A 84 -1.98 -1.20 -3.40
N LYS A 85 -2.03 -2.28 -4.18
CA LYS A 85 -1.51 -2.28 -5.57
C LYS A 85 -2.26 -1.29 -6.45
N GLN A 86 -3.58 -1.23 -6.35
CA GLN A 86 -4.39 -0.27 -7.11
C GLN A 86 -4.07 1.17 -6.72
N GLU A 87 -3.93 1.46 -5.43
CA GLU A 87 -3.56 2.79 -4.92
C GLU A 87 -2.16 3.21 -5.41
N ILE A 88 -1.18 2.29 -5.37
CA ILE A 88 0.17 2.54 -5.90
C ILE A 88 0.12 2.88 -7.39
N GLU A 89 -0.71 2.20 -8.16
CA GLU A 89 -0.83 2.43 -9.60
C GLU A 89 -1.46 3.80 -9.89
N GLN A 90 -2.49 4.20 -9.13
CA GLN A 90 -3.07 5.54 -9.20
C GLN A 90 -2.08 6.65 -8.80
N LEU A 91 -1.27 6.42 -7.77
CA LEU A 91 -0.23 7.39 -7.38
C LEU A 91 0.88 7.50 -8.43
N ARG A 92 1.25 6.39 -9.08
CA ARG A 92 2.24 6.41 -10.16
C ARG A 92 1.75 7.18 -11.38
N THR A 93 0.47 7.07 -11.73
CA THR A 93 -0.10 7.84 -12.84
C THR A 93 -0.19 9.32 -12.51
N SER A 94 -0.60 9.69 -11.29
CA SER A 94 -0.63 11.10 -10.87
C SER A 94 0.77 11.74 -10.90
N VAL A 95 1.78 11.04 -10.37
CA VAL A 95 3.19 11.51 -10.42
C VAL A 95 3.66 11.71 -11.87
N ARG A 96 3.32 10.80 -12.79
CA ARG A 96 3.67 10.95 -14.22
C ARG A 96 3.01 12.18 -14.85
N ILE A 97 1.75 12.43 -14.53
CA ILE A 97 1.01 13.61 -15.00
C ILE A 97 1.69 14.88 -14.48
N GLU A 98 1.97 14.95 -13.18
CA GLU A 98 2.63 16.13 -12.59
C GLU A 98 4.03 16.35 -13.16
N GLN A 99 4.82 15.28 -13.36
CA GLN A 99 6.12 15.39 -14.03
C GLN A 99 6.00 15.92 -15.48
N ALA A 100 4.98 15.48 -16.22
CA ALA A 100 4.73 15.98 -17.57
C ALA A 100 4.33 17.47 -17.57
N LYS A 101 3.49 17.89 -16.62
CA LYS A 101 3.13 19.31 -16.43
C LYS A 101 4.37 20.16 -16.13
N VAL A 102 5.22 19.73 -15.18
CA VAL A 102 6.47 20.44 -14.84
C VAL A 102 7.38 20.58 -16.06
N ARG A 103 7.54 19.52 -16.85
CA ARG A 103 8.32 19.58 -18.10
C ARG A 103 7.73 20.57 -19.10
N SER A 104 6.40 20.61 -19.24
CA SER A 104 5.71 21.54 -20.14
C SER A 104 5.89 22.99 -19.68
N LEU A 105 5.65 23.27 -18.40
CA LEU A 105 5.84 24.60 -17.81
C LEU A 105 7.27 25.09 -17.95
N LYS A 106 8.26 24.22 -17.73
CA LYS A 106 9.67 24.57 -17.92
C LYS A 106 9.97 25.00 -19.37
N LYS A 107 9.37 24.33 -20.36
CA LYS A 107 9.51 24.71 -21.77
C LYS A 107 8.85 26.05 -22.07
N MET A 108 7.66 26.30 -21.53
CA MET A 108 6.98 27.60 -21.69
C MET A 108 7.81 28.73 -21.08
N LEU A 109 8.32 28.55 -19.87
CA LEU A 109 9.17 29.54 -19.20
C LEU A 109 10.44 29.84 -20.02
N GLN A 110 11.07 28.81 -20.59
CA GLN A 110 12.22 29.00 -21.49
C GLN A 110 11.85 29.76 -22.76
N ALA A 111 10.67 29.51 -23.34
CA ALA A 111 10.19 30.23 -24.50
C ALA A 111 9.88 31.71 -24.17
N GLU A 112 9.30 31.98 -22.99
CA GLU A 112 9.09 33.36 -22.51
C GLU A 112 10.41 34.10 -22.33
N TYR A 113 11.41 33.47 -21.71
CA TYR A 113 12.73 34.08 -21.57
C TYR A 113 13.41 34.35 -22.91
N ALA A 114 13.19 33.52 -23.93
CA ALA A 114 13.72 33.74 -25.28
C ALA A 114 13.03 34.91 -26.02
N LEU A 115 11.77 35.21 -25.68
CA LEU A 115 10.99 36.31 -26.25
C LEU A 115 11.16 37.62 -25.48
N ALA A 116 11.56 37.57 -24.21
CA ALA A 116 11.84 38.74 -23.40
C ALA A 116 13.06 39.50 -23.97
N SER A 117 12.88 40.79 -24.28
CA SER A 117 13.95 41.69 -24.73
C SER A 117 14.92 42.11 -23.62
N ALA A 118 14.62 41.75 -22.36
CA ALA A 118 15.48 42.04 -21.22
C ALA A 118 16.64 41.03 -21.15
N PRO A 119 17.87 41.45 -20.82
CA PRO A 119 18.95 40.53 -20.52
C PRO A 119 18.49 39.55 -19.43
N PRO A 120 18.87 38.26 -19.50
CA PRO A 120 18.56 37.32 -18.44
C PRO A 120 19.03 37.92 -17.10
N LEU A 121 18.20 37.82 -16.05
CA LEU A 121 18.49 38.36 -14.72
C LEU A 121 19.90 37.93 -14.30
N SER A 122 20.87 38.83 -14.44
CA SER A 122 22.25 38.58 -14.03
C SER A 122 22.32 38.61 -12.51
N TYR A 123 23.20 37.83 -11.90
CA TYR A 123 23.38 37.90 -10.44
C TYR A 123 23.79 39.31 -9.99
N ASN A 124 24.47 40.07 -10.84
CA ASN A 124 24.76 41.48 -10.60
C ASN A 124 23.48 42.29 -10.45
N SER A 125 22.51 42.11 -11.37
CA SER A 125 21.18 42.74 -11.27
C SER A 125 20.39 42.30 -10.03
N LEU A 126 20.52 41.04 -9.61
CA LEU A 126 19.86 40.52 -8.40
C LEU A 126 20.37 41.20 -7.12
N PHE A 127 21.66 41.52 -7.06
CA PHE A 127 22.27 42.22 -5.94
C PHE A 127 22.35 43.75 -6.13
N GLY A 128 21.78 44.29 -7.22
CA GLY A 128 21.84 45.72 -7.54
C GLY A 128 23.27 46.23 -7.81
N LEU A 129 24.15 45.35 -8.31
CA LEU A 129 25.53 45.65 -8.67
C LEU A 129 25.63 45.96 -10.17
N ASP A 130 26.53 46.87 -10.54
CA ASP A 130 26.87 47.14 -11.93
C ASP A 130 27.55 45.94 -12.59
N ASP A 131 27.37 45.78 -13.91
CA ASP A 131 27.95 44.66 -14.67
C ASP A 131 29.49 44.70 -14.79
N SER A 132 30.12 45.82 -14.41
CA SER A 132 31.57 46.01 -14.33
C SER A 132 32.17 45.61 -12.99
N VAL A 133 31.36 45.19 -12.01
CA VAL A 133 31.81 44.92 -10.64
C VAL A 133 32.64 43.64 -10.54
N ASP A 134 33.71 43.72 -9.76
CA ASP A 134 34.62 42.61 -9.48
C ASP A 134 33.90 41.39 -8.90
N LYS A 135 34.25 40.19 -9.40
CA LYS A 135 33.78 38.89 -8.90
C LYS A 135 33.98 38.72 -7.38
N SER A 136 34.92 39.46 -6.79
CA SER A 136 35.19 39.46 -5.35
C SER A 136 34.05 40.08 -4.52
N LEU A 137 33.40 41.13 -5.04
CA LEU A 137 32.26 41.80 -4.40
C LEU A 137 30.99 40.95 -4.54
N LEU A 138 30.78 40.37 -5.72
CA LEU A 138 29.67 39.42 -5.93
C LEU A 138 29.75 38.24 -4.96
N LYS A 139 30.95 37.68 -4.74
CA LYS A 139 31.19 36.63 -3.74
C LYS A 139 30.83 37.07 -2.31
N LYS A 140 31.05 38.33 -1.95
CA LYS A 140 30.70 38.86 -0.61
C LYS A 140 29.18 38.95 -0.44
N GLU A 141 28.46 39.42 -1.45
CA GLU A 141 26.99 39.50 -1.41
C GLU A 141 26.35 38.11 -1.36
N PHE A 142 26.85 37.15 -2.16
CA PHE A 142 26.42 35.74 -2.03
C PHE A 142 26.67 35.17 -0.63
N LYS A 143 27.81 35.45 -0.01
CA LYS A 143 28.10 34.98 1.36
C LYS A 143 27.13 35.58 2.39
N LYS A 144 26.69 36.83 2.21
CA LYS A 144 25.67 37.43 3.08
C LYS A 144 24.33 36.73 2.90
N LEU A 145 23.92 36.50 1.66
CA LEU A 145 22.68 35.79 1.34
C LEU A 145 22.66 34.37 1.92
N LEU A 146 23.74 33.60 1.73
CA LEU A 146 23.89 32.25 2.28
C LEU A 146 23.85 32.24 3.81
N LYS A 147 24.43 33.24 4.46
CA LYS A 147 24.36 33.40 5.92
C LYS A 147 22.94 33.68 6.43
N CYS A 148 22.07 34.28 5.62
CA CYS A 148 20.68 34.52 5.96
C CYS A 148 19.80 33.30 5.64
N LEU A 149 20.11 32.58 4.56
CA LEU A 149 19.38 31.39 4.13
C LEU A 149 19.78 30.12 4.89
N HIS A 150 20.84 30.15 5.70
CA HIS A 150 21.35 28.95 6.39
C HIS A 150 20.27 28.31 7.30
N PRO A 151 20.05 26.99 7.22
CA PRO A 151 19.05 26.27 8.02
C PRO A 151 19.21 26.49 9.53
N ASP A 152 20.44 26.44 10.04
CA ASP A 152 20.77 26.69 11.46
C ASP A 152 20.37 28.08 11.97
N ARG A 153 20.03 29.01 11.07
CA ARG A 153 19.56 30.36 11.41
C ARG A 153 18.06 30.54 11.14
N GLY A 154 17.34 29.46 10.90
CA GLY A 154 15.92 29.48 10.54
C GLY A 154 15.66 29.84 9.07
N GLY A 155 16.69 29.76 8.22
CA GLY A 155 16.56 29.98 6.79
C GLY A 155 16.04 28.75 6.02
N ASP A 156 15.60 28.97 4.79
CA ASP A 156 15.08 27.91 3.91
C ASP A 156 16.23 27.06 3.33
N GLU A 157 16.25 25.79 3.69
CA GLU A 157 17.26 24.82 3.25
C GLU A 157 17.29 24.63 1.73
N GLN A 158 16.14 24.68 1.07
CA GLN A 158 16.06 24.49 -0.38
C GLN A 158 16.65 25.70 -1.10
N LEU A 159 16.31 26.91 -0.65
CA LEU A 159 16.90 28.14 -1.18
C LEU A 159 18.40 28.20 -0.90
N PHE A 160 18.84 27.80 0.31
CA PHE A 160 20.25 27.73 0.64
C PHE A 160 21.03 26.85 -0.35
N LYS A 161 20.55 25.64 -0.63
CA LYS A 161 21.20 24.71 -1.60
C LYS A 161 21.31 25.33 -2.99
N VAL A 162 20.23 25.92 -3.50
CA VAL A 162 20.21 26.55 -4.84
C VAL A 162 21.22 27.70 -4.91
N PHE A 163 21.21 28.63 -3.96
CA PHE A 163 22.16 29.75 -3.96
C PHE A 163 23.59 29.31 -3.66
N PHE A 164 23.78 28.21 -2.93
CA PHE A 164 25.10 27.65 -2.64
C PHE A 164 25.75 27.06 -3.89
N GLU A 165 24.98 26.34 -4.72
CA GLU A 165 25.45 25.84 -6.02
C GLU A 165 25.88 26.98 -6.95
N HIS A 166 25.15 28.10 -6.94
CA HIS A 166 25.52 29.29 -7.71
C HIS A 166 26.78 29.97 -7.18
N TYR A 167 26.94 30.04 -5.86
CA TYR A 167 28.17 30.53 -5.23
C TYR A 167 29.39 29.66 -5.56
N GLU A 168 29.23 28.33 -5.60
CA GLU A 168 30.29 27.40 -6.00
C GLU A 168 30.69 27.56 -7.47
N LYS A 169 29.74 27.81 -8.38
CA LYS A 169 30.05 28.09 -9.79
C LYS A 169 30.79 29.41 -10.01
N LEU A 170 30.75 30.31 -9.03
CA LEU A 170 31.48 31.58 -9.04
C LEU A 170 32.90 31.46 -8.45
N LYS A 171 33.26 30.34 -7.80
CA LYS A 171 34.61 30.12 -7.24
C LYS A 171 35.66 30.22 -8.34
#